data_AF-A0A0G4GD82-F1
#
_entry.id   AF-A0A0G4GD82-F1
#
_cell.length_a   1.000
_cell.length_b   1.000
_cell.length_c   1.000
_cell.angle_alpha   90.00
_cell.angle_beta   90.00
_cell.angle_gamma   90.00
#
_symmetry.space_group_name_H-M   'P 1'
#
loop_
_entity.id
_entity.type
_entity.pdbx_description
1 polymer ?
#
loop_
_entity_poly.entity_id
_entity_poly.type
_entity_poly.pdbx_seq_one_letter_code
_entity_poly.pdbx_strand_id
1 'polypeptide(L)'
;MEIWLFILGYLVHFVGSIVLLRKIQKQKSVYGLSSDTQYMLLAATISRCIWSMYTRLIETNLAYMELICSTVVALMLAYSMWQFRHTTIKQAPSPLKATILIPAALVLAFFFHPGYKWWTVQILVAFTMYIEAVALIPQLYLMRRMHEVENVTSHYVGLLVCSRAVRLLFWVQLYWIGEHFIGLFVADLLHTLLSGDYLWLWIRKLRTGGQLIYSL
;
A
#
# COMPACT_ATOMS: atom_id res chain seq x y z
N MET A 1 16.16 -19.35 -0.06
CA MET A 1 16.24 -17.89 -0.28
C MET A 1 15.39 -17.22 0.77
N GLU A 2 15.92 -16.26 1.51
CA GLU A 2 15.22 -15.71 2.67
C GLU A 2 14.16 -14.67 2.27
N ILE A 3 12.89 -15.09 2.26
CA ILE A 3 11.71 -14.25 1.94
C ILE A 3 11.39 -13.28 3.11
N TRP A 4 12.17 -13.33 4.20
CA TRP A 4 11.93 -12.59 5.43
C TRP A 4 11.81 -11.08 5.23
N LEU A 5 12.62 -10.46 4.37
CA LEU A 5 12.49 -9.02 4.07
C LEU A 5 11.15 -8.68 3.40
N PHE A 6 10.68 -9.54 2.49
CA PHE A 6 9.40 -9.35 1.83
C PHE A 6 8.25 -9.46 2.83
N ILE A 7 8.31 -10.47 3.73
CA ILE A 7 7.33 -10.66 4.82
C ILE A 7 7.39 -9.49 5.80
N LEU A 8 8.57 -9.02 6.17
CA LEU A 8 8.75 -7.87 7.05
C LEU A 8 8.09 -6.62 6.48
N GLY A 9 8.22 -6.38 5.18
CA GLY A 9 7.49 -5.32 4.48
C GLY A 9 5.98 -5.43 4.71
N TYR A 10 5.38 -6.60 4.48
CA TYR A 10 3.95 -6.80 4.74
C TYR A 10 3.56 -6.64 6.20
N LEU A 11 4.40 -7.08 7.15
CA LEU A 11 4.17 -6.87 8.58
C LEU A 11 4.15 -5.38 8.95
N VAL A 12 5.08 -4.59 8.41
CA VAL A 12 5.11 -3.13 8.64
C VAL A 12 3.86 -2.47 8.07
N HIS A 13 3.43 -2.86 6.87
CA HIS A 13 2.16 -2.40 6.29
C HIS A 13 0.98 -2.79 7.20
N PHE A 14 0.91 -4.04 7.63
CA PHE A 14 -0.14 -4.54 8.52
C PHE A 14 -0.25 -3.74 9.83
N VAL A 15 0.88 -3.41 10.46
CA VAL A 15 0.92 -2.54 11.65
C VAL A 15 0.34 -1.16 11.34
N GLY A 16 0.71 -0.56 10.20
CA GLY A 16 0.13 0.70 9.75
C GLY A 16 -1.38 0.63 9.59
N SER A 17 -1.89 -0.44 8.98
CA SER A 17 -3.32 -0.66 8.79
C SER A 17 -4.08 -0.84 10.11
N ILE A 18 -3.48 -1.50 11.12
CA ILE A 18 -4.06 -1.58 12.47
C ILE A 18 -4.13 -0.20 13.13
N VAL A 19 -3.07 0.60 13.02
CA VAL A 19 -3.04 1.97 13.56
C VAL A 19 -4.17 2.81 12.96
N LEU A 20 -4.35 2.71 11.64
CA LEU A 20 -5.43 3.39 10.94
C LEU A 20 -6.82 2.89 11.37
N LEU A 21 -7.00 1.58 11.48
CA LEU A 21 -8.29 1.00 11.87
C LEU A 21 -8.69 1.45 13.27
N ARG A 22 -7.75 1.42 14.23
CA ARG A 22 -7.97 1.91 15.60
C ARG A 22 -8.34 3.39 15.64
N LYS A 23 -7.71 4.22 14.79
CA LYS A 23 -8.05 5.64 14.63
C LYS A 23 -9.53 5.79 14.25
N ILE A 24 -9.94 5.12 13.16
CA ILE A 24 -11.31 5.23 12.64
C ILE A 24 -12.32 4.70 13.67
N GLN A 25 -12.01 3.59 14.35
CA GLN A 25 -12.87 3.02 15.38
C GLN A 25 -13.08 3.94 16.57
N LYS A 26 -12.06 4.70 16.99
CA LYS A 26 -12.14 5.67 18.09
C LYS A 26 -12.86 6.95 17.68
N GLN A 27 -12.53 7.51 16.52
CA GLN A 27 -13.04 8.80 16.08
C GLN A 27 -14.40 8.71 15.36
N LYS A 28 -14.79 7.51 14.91
CA LYS A 28 -15.99 7.27 14.08
C LYS A 28 -16.04 8.18 12.85
N SER A 29 -14.86 8.46 12.28
CA SER A 29 -14.68 9.39 11.18
C SER A 29 -13.55 8.91 10.28
N VAL A 30 -13.72 9.15 8.98
CA VAL A 30 -12.69 8.92 7.95
C VAL A 30 -12.23 10.25 7.34
N TYR A 31 -12.38 11.34 8.09
CA TYR A 31 -11.86 12.64 7.68
C TYR A 31 -10.33 12.60 7.49
N GLY A 32 -9.84 13.16 6.37
CA GLY A 32 -8.43 13.15 5.99
C GLY A 32 -7.92 11.82 5.39
N LEU A 33 -8.81 10.88 5.06
CA LEU A 33 -8.48 9.59 4.48
C LEU A 33 -9.14 9.39 3.11
N SER A 34 -8.35 8.93 2.14
CA SER A 34 -8.81 8.58 0.81
C SER A 34 -9.41 7.17 0.79
N SER A 35 -10.69 7.08 0.42
CA SER A 35 -11.37 5.79 0.21
C SER A 35 -10.79 5.04 -1.00
N ASP A 36 -10.43 5.76 -2.07
CA ASP A 36 -9.81 5.17 -3.26
C ASP A 36 -8.53 4.40 -2.91
N THR A 37 -7.70 4.95 -2.01
CA THR A 37 -6.50 4.26 -1.52
C THR A 37 -6.86 2.94 -0.84
N GLN A 38 -7.84 2.95 0.07
CA GLN A 38 -8.24 1.75 0.81
C GLN A 38 -8.85 0.68 -0.11
N TYR A 39 -9.63 1.07 -1.11
CA TYR A 39 -10.20 0.12 -2.07
C TYR A 39 -9.14 -0.50 -2.99
N MET A 40 -8.14 0.27 -3.42
CA MET A 40 -7.01 -0.26 -4.18
C MET A 40 -6.16 -1.23 -3.36
N LEU A 41 -5.87 -0.90 -2.10
CA LEU A 41 -5.14 -1.79 -1.18
C LEU A 41 -5.95 -3.06 -0.86
N LEU A 42 -7.28 -2.96 -0.75
CA LEU A 42 -8.14 -4.14 -0.62
C LEU A 42 -8.07 -5.02 -1.87
N ALA A 43 -8.17 -4.44 -3.06
CA ALA A 43 -8.08 -5.19 -4.32
C ALA A 43 -6.73 -5.92 -4.45
N ALA A 44 -5.63 -5.26 -4.06
CA ALA A 44 -4.30 -5.87 -3.97
C ALA A 44 -4.29 -7.08 -3.00
N THR A 45 -4.88 -6.90 -1.81
CA THR A 45 -4.90 -7.93 -0.77
C THR A 45 -5.73 -9.14 -1.19
N ILE A 46 -6.88 -8.93 -1.83
CA ILE A 46 -7.71 -10.01 -2.39
C ILE A 46 -6.95 -10.77 -3.46
N SER A 47 -6.27 -10.06 -4.38
CA SER A 47 -5.42 -10.69 -5.39
C SER A 47 -4.30 -11.53 -4.74
N ARG A 48 -3.69 -11.02 -3.66
CA ARG A 48 -2.67 -11.71 -2.86
C ARG A 48 -3.15 -12.99 -2.22
N CYS A 49 -4.40 -13.05 -1.75
CA CYS A 49 -4.99 -14.29 -1.25
C CYS A 49 -4.97 -15.41 -2.29
N ILE A 50 -5.12 -15.06 -3.58
CA ILE A 50 -5.12 -16.03 -4.67
C ILE A 50 -3.69 -16.43 -5.00
N TRP A 51 -2.82 -15.47 -5.34
CA TRP A 51 -1.49 -15.81 -5.86
C TRP A 51 -0.51 -16.31 -4.80
N SER A 52 -0.68 -15.93 -3.53
CA SER A 52 0.20 -16.39 -2.45
C SER A 52 0.17 -17.91 -2.28
N MET A 53 -0.92 -18.57 -2.67
CA MET A 53 -1.05 -20.04 -2.63
C MET A 53 -0.19 -20.76 -3.67
N TYR A 54 0.29 -20.03 -4.69
CA TYR A 54 1.05 -20.58 -5.82
C TYR A 54 2.50 -20.07 -5.87
N THR A 55 2.97 -19.39 -4.82
CA THR A 55 4.31 -18.82 -4.76
C THR A 55 5.05 -19.29 -3.50
N ARG A 56 6.37 -19.08 -3.46
CA ARG A 56 7.24 -19.46 -2.35
C ARG A 56 6.85 -18.83 -0.99
N LEU A 57 5.95 -17.84 -0.98
CA LEU A 57 5.46 -17.22 0.27
C LEU A 57 4.72 -18.21 1.18
N ILE A 58 4.08 -19.24 0.62
CA ILE A 58 3.31 -20.22 1.41
C ILE A 58 4.19 -21.09 2.33
N GLU A 59 5.50 -21.14 2.08
CA GLU A 59 6.43 -22.00 2.82
C GLU A 59 6.63 -21.55 4.29
N THR A 60 6.14 -20.36 4.67
CA THR A 60 6.28 -19.82 6.03
C THR A 60 4.92 -19.63 6.71
N ASN A 61 4.74 -20.24 7.89
CA ASN A 61 3.54 -20.06 8.72
C ASN A 61 3.26 -18.59 9.03
N LEU A 62 4.31 -17.78 9.20
CA LEU A 62 4.20 -16.35 9.46
C LEU A 62 3.52 -15.59 8.30
N ALA A 63 3.87 -15.90 7.05
CA ALA A 63 3.26 -15.26 5.89
C ALA A 63 1.77 -15.61 5.77
N TYR A 64 1.39 -16.85 6.07
CA TYR A 64 -0.02 -17.27 6.06
C TYR A 64 -0.85 -16.55 7.13
N MET A 65 -0.33 -16.47 8.37
CA MET A 65 -0.98 -15.75 9.46
C MET A 65 -1.09 -14.25 9.16
N GLU A 66 -0.02 -13.64 8.65
CA GLU A 66 -0.03 -12.24 8.21
C GLU A 66 -1.07 -12.00 7.12
N LEU A 67 -1.15 -12.85 6.10
CA LEU A 67 -2.10 -12.73 5.00
C LEU A 67 -3.55 -12.78 5.49
N ILE A 68 -3.89 -13.70 6.39
CA ILE A 68 -5.24 -13.78 6.96
C ILE A 68 -5.56 -12.51 7.75
N CYS A 69 -4.68 -12.12 8.68
CA CYS A 69 -4.92 -10.96 9.52
C CYS A 69 -5.00 -9.66 8.72
N SER A 70 -4.12 -9.46 7.75
CA SER A 70 -4.13 -8.28 6.87
C SER A 70 -5.38 -8.23 5.99
N THR A 71 -5.87 -9.37 5.50
CA THR A 71 -7.14 -9.44 4.75
C THR A 71 -8.32 -9.01 5.59
N VAL A 72 -8.41 -9.49 6.83
CA VAL A 72 -9.48 -9.08 7.77
C VAL A 72 -9.40 -7.57 8.04
N VAL A 73 -8.21 -7.04 8.31
CA VAL A 73 -8.03 -5.59 8.57
C VAL A 73 -8.35 -4.76 7.33
N ALA A 74 -7.95 -5.19 6.13
CA ALA A 74 -8.26 -4.49 4.88
C ALA A 74 -9.77 -4.45 4.61
N LEU A 75 -10.48 -5.56 4.86
CA LEU A 75 -11.94 -5.61 4.77
C LEU A 75 -12.60 -4.68 5.79
N MET A 76 -12.13 -4.68 7.04
CA MET A 76 -12.64 -3.78 8.08
C MET A 76 -12.40 -2.30 7.75
N LEU A 77 -11.24 -1.97 7.17
CA LEU A 77 -10.92 -0.61 6.72
C LEU A 77 -11.86 -0.20 5.57
N ALA A 78 -12.01 -1.02 4.53
CA ALA A 78 -12.90 -0.74 3.42
C ALA A 78 -14.37 -0.59 3.86
N TYR A 79 -14.83 -1.45 4.77
CA TYR A 79 -16.14 -1.33 5.39
C TYR A 79 -16.27 -0.01 6.17
N SER A 80 -15.26 0.35 6.96
CA SER A 80 -15.25 1.62 7.71
C SER A 80 -15.26 2.84 6.79
N MET A 81 -14.56 2.79 5.66
CA MET A 81 -14.59 3.85 4.63
C MET A 81 -15.99 4.03 4.06
N TRP A 82 -16.71 2.94 3.82
CA TRP A 82 -18.09 2.98 3.35
C TRP A 82 -19.05 3.49 4.42
N GLN A 83 -18.95 2.96 5.65
CA GLN A 83 -19.82 3.30 6.78
C GLN A 83 -19.73 4.80 7.14
N PHE A 84 -18.52 5.34 7.21
CA PHE A 84 -18.28 6.73 7.62
C PHE A 84 -18.10 7.70 6.43
N ARG A 85 -18.49 7.30 5.21
CA ARG A 85 -18.35 8.12 3.99
C ARG A 85 -18.94 9.52 4.09
N HIS A 86 -19.97 9.71 4.92
CA HIS A 86 -20.59 11.02 5.16
C HIS A 86 -19.62 12.04 5.79
N THR A 87 -18.53 11.59 6.43
CA THR A 87 -17.50 12.47 7.02
C THR A 87 -16.54 13.06 6.00
N THR A 88 -16.59 12.64 4.73
CA THR A 88 -15.66 13.10 3.68
C THR A 88 -16.20 14.26 2.83
N ILE A 89 -17.39 14.80 3.14
CA ILE A 89 -18.09 15.79 2.29
C ILE A 89 -17.25 17.05 2.03
N LYS A 90 -16.38 17.46 2.97
CA LYS A 90 -15.54 18.66 2.85
C LYS A 90 -14.18 18.41 2.18
N GLN A 91 -13.88 17.18 1.76
CA GLN A 91 -12.57 16.82 1.21
C GLN A 91 -12.50 17.12 -0.29
N ALA A 92 -11.34 17.56 -0.75
CA ALA A 92 -11.08 17.70 -2.17
C ALA A 92 -11.17 16.33 -2.87
N PRO A 93 -11.96 16.19 -3.95
CA PRO A 93 -12.01 14.94 -4.69
C PRO A 93 -10.64 14.65 -5.30
N SER A 94 -10.16 13.42 -5.15
CA SER A 94 -8.97 12.95 -5.87
C SER A 94 -9.30 12.83 -7.36
N PRO A 95 -8.45 13.34 -8.27
CA PRO A 95 -8.61 13.10 -9.71
C PRO A 95 -8.39 11.63 -10.07
N LEU A 96 -7.63 10.92 -9.25
CA LEU A 96 -7.27 9.52 -9.45
C LEU A 96 -8.19 8.63 -8.63
N LYS A 97 -9.22 8.09 -9.28
CA LYS A 97 -10.23 7.21 -8.67
C LYS A 97 -9.82 5.75 -8.77
N ALA A 98 -10.16 4.96 -7.75
CA ALA A 98 -9.93 3.52 -7.73
C ALA A 98 -10.64 2.82 -8.90
N THR A 99 -11.80 3.32 -9.32
CA THR A 99 -12.58 2.78 -10.45
C THR A 99 -11.83 2.84 -11.79
N ILE A 100 -10.85 3.74 -11.92
CA ILE A 100 -10.02 3.87 -13.14
C ILE A 100 -8.69 3.16 -12.95
N LEU A 101 -8.06 3.33 -11.78
CA LEU A 101 -6.72 2.78 -11.52
C LEU A 101 -6.71 1.26 -11.38
N ILE A 102 -7.73 0.64 -10.78
CA ILE A 102 -7.82 -0.82 -10.65
C ILE A 102 -7.84 -1.50 -12.04
N PRO A 103 -8.77 -1.18 -12.96
CA PRO A 103 -8.76 -1.81 -14.28
C PRO A 103 -7.51 -1.45 -15.09
N ALA A 104 -7.00 -0.21 -14.99
CA ALA A 104 -5.75 0.17 -15.67
C ALA A 104 -4.55 -0.67 -15.19
N ALA A 105 -4.40 -0.88 -13.88
CA ALA A 105 -3.36 -1.73 -13.33
C ALA A 105 -3.51 -3.20 -13.74
N LEU A 106 -4.75 -3.69 -13.86
CA LEU A 106 -5.01 -5.06 -14.32
C LEU A 106 -4.64 -5.26 -15.79
N VAL A 107 -4.97 -4.29 -16.65
CA VAL A 107 -4.57 -4.29 -18.06
C VAL A 107 -3.05 -4.25 -18.17
N LEU A 108 -2.39 -3.37 -17.41
CA LEU A 108 -0.93 -3.30 -17.38
C LEU A 108 -0.31 -4.63 -16.90
N ALA A 109 -0.87 -5.25 -15.88
CA ALA A 109 -0.40 -6.54 -15.36
C ALA A 109 -0.59 -7.69 -16.35
N PHE A 110 -1.65 -7.65 -17.17
CA PHE A 110 -1.87 -8.65 -18.21
C PHE A 110 -0.78 -8.60 -19.29
N PHE A 111 -0.36 -7.41 -19.71
CA PHE A 111 0.68 -7.26 -20.74
C PHE A 111 2.12 -7.33 -20.19
N PHE A 112 2.34 -6.91 -18.96
CA PHE A 112 3.66 -6.77 -18.35
C PHE A 112 3.79 -7.60 -17.07
N HIS A 113 3.59 -8.92 -17.16
CA HIS A 113 3.88 -9.85 -16.05
C HIS A 113 5.20 -10.61 -16.28
N PRO A 114 5.87 -11.07 -15.21
CA PRO A 114 7.14 -11.81 -15.33
C PRO A 114 6.97 -13.28 -15.77
N GLY A 115 5.74 -13.80 -15.91
CA GLY A 115 5.51 -15.18 -16.30
C GLY A 115 5.76 -15.48 -17.78
N TYR A 116 6.22 -16.69 -18.08
CA TYR A 116 6.51 -17.16 -19.45
C TYR A 116 5.27 -17.50 -20.30
N LYS A 117 4.13 -17.76 -19.65
CA LYS A 117 2.86 -18.10 -20.32
C LYS A 117 1.90 -16.93 -20.22
N TRP A 118 1.10 -16.74 -21.27
CA TRP A 118 0.05 -15.70 -21.34
C TRP A 118 -0.99 -15.82 -20.22
N TRP A 119 -1.36 -17.03 -19.81
CA TRP A 119 -2.26 -17.25 -18.69
C TRP A 119 -1.48 -17.83 -17.52
N THR A 120 -1.28 -17.01 -16.50
CA THR A 120 -0.43 -17.35 -15.36
C THR A 120 -0.84 -16.58 -14.11
N VAL A 121 -0.60 -17.19 -12.95
CA VAL A 121 -0.78 -16.53 -11.65
C VAL A 121 0.12 -15.29 -11.49
N GLN A 122 1.19 -15.19 -12.28
CA GLN A 122 2.09 -14.02 -12.30
C GLN A 122 1.39 -12.73 -12.72
N ILE A 123 0.25 -12.80 -13.42
CA ILE A 123 -0.59 -11.63 -13.70
C ILE A 123 -1.10 -11.03 -12.38
N LEU A 124 -1.56 -11.86 -11.44
CA LEU A 124 -2.08 -11.40 -10.15
C LEU A 124 -0.96 -10.86 -9.25
N VAL A 125 0.24 -11.43 -9.35
CA VAL A 125 1.45 -10.89 -8.69
C VAL A 125 1.76 -9.49 -9.23
N ALA A 126 1.85 -9.34 -10.55
CA ALA A 126 2.12 -8.05 -11.20
C ALA A 126 1.02 -7.02 -10.88
N PHE A 127 -0.25 -7.43 -10.96
CA PHE A 127 -1.39 -6.58 -10.59
C PHE A 127 -1.27 -6.07 -9.17
N THR A 128 -0.98 -6.95 -8.20
CA THR A 128 -0.81 -6.58 -6.80
C THR A 128 0.29 -5.54 -6.64
N MET A 129 1.46 -5.75 -7.24
CA MET A 129 2.57 -4.80 -7.14
C MET A 129 2.25 -3.45 -7.81
N TYR A 130 1.62 -3.48 -9.00
CA TYR A 130 1.30 -2.26 -9.76
C TYR A 130 0.21 -1.43 -9.07
N ILE A 131 -0.86 -2.07 -8.60
CA ILE A 131 -1.93 -1.35 -7.92
C ILE A 131 -1.45 -0.80 -6.58
N GLU A 132 -0.63 -1.55 -5.84
CA GLU A 132 -0.02 -1.06 -4.60
C GLU A 132 0.89 0.15 -4.85
N ALA A 133 1.61 0.18 -5.97
CA ALA A 133 2.52 1.26 -6.30
C ALA A 133 1.79 2.61 -6.49
N VAL A 134 0.59 2.56 -7.08
CA VAL A 134 -0.23 3.76 -7.33
C VAL A 134 -1.27 4.01 -6.23
N ALA A 135 -1.53 3.03 -5.37
CA ALA A 135 -2.59 3.10 -4.36
C ALA A 135 -2.43 4.28 -3.41
N LEU A 136 -1.19 4.68 -3.10
CA LEU A 136 -0.89 5.76 -2.16
C LEU A 136 -1.12 7.16 -2.75
N ILE A 137 -1.18 7.30 -4.08
CA ILE A 137 -1.23 8.61 -4.75
C ILE A 137 -2.46 9.43 -4.33
N PRO A 138 -3.70 8.88 -4.30
CA PRO A 138 -4.87 9.65 -3.86
C PRO A 138 -4.77 10.14 -2.41
N GLN A 139 -4.17 9.35 -1.52
CA GLN A 139 -3.95 9.74 -0.13
C GLN A 139 -2.93 10.88 -0.02
N LEU A 140 -1.82 10.81 -0.75
CA LEU A 140 -0.82 11.89 -0.78
C LEU A 140 -1.41 13.18 -1.35
N TYR A 141 -2.20 13.06 -2.44
CA TYR A 141 -2.89 14.19 -3.04
C TYR A 141 -3.84 14.87 -2.03
N LEU A 142 -4.66 14.08 -1.34
CA LEU A 142 -5.57 14.59 -0.30
C LEU A 142 -4.79 15.32 0.81
N MET A 143 -3.72 14.71 1.31
CA MET A 143 -2.91 15.28 2.39
C MET A 143 -2.26 16.61 1.99
N ARG A 144 -1.78 16.75 0.74
CA ARG A 144 -1.24 18.02 0.22
C ARG A 144 -2.31 19.12 0.14
N ARG A 145 -3.57 18.77 -0.14
CA ARG A 145 -4.69 19.74 -0.21
C ARG A 145 -5.23 20.17 1.14
N MET A 146 -5.10 19.30 2.14
CA MET A 146 -5.59 19.56 3.50
C MET A 146 -4.68 20.48 4.31
N HIS A 147 -3.43 20.67 3.87
CA HIS A 147 -2.34 21.42 4.52
C HIS A 147 -1.89 20.88 5.89
N GLU A 148 -2.84 20.55 6.77
CA GLU A 148 -2.60 19.92 8.06
C GLU A 148 -2.97 18.44 8.01
N VAL A 149 -2.01 17.60 8.39
CA VAL A 149 -2.20 16.15 8.46
C VAL A 149 -2.24 15.73 9.92
N GLU A 150 -3.34 15.07 10.29
CA GLU A 150 -3.48 14.49 11.60
C GLU A 150 -2.35 13.50 11.92
N ASN A 151 -1.85 13.56 13.16
CA ASN A 151 -0.68 12.79 13.59
C ASN A 151 -0.81 11.28 13.31
N VAL A 152 -1.92 10.65 13.68
CA VAL A 152 -2.10 9.20 13.49
C VAL A 152 -2.12 8.82 12.00
N THR A 153 -2.78 9.63 11.18
CA THR A 153 -2.78 9.46 9.71
C THR A 153 -1.36 9.53 9.15
N SER A 154 -0.54 10.48 9.62
CA SER A 154 0.85 10.58 9.17
C SER A 154 1.68 9.34 9.53
N HIS A 155 1.49 8.77 10.73
CA HIS A 155 2.20 7.54 11.11
C HIS A 155 1.76 6.34 10.26
N TYR A 156 0.46 6.22 9.97
CA TYR A 156 -0.05 5.22 9.03
C TYR A 156 0.63 5.32 7.66
N VAL A 157 0.61 6.51 7.03
CA VAL A 157 1.21 6.70 5.70
C VAL A 157 2.72 6.51 5.75
N GLY A 158 3.39 6.95 6.83
CA GLY A 158 4.82 6.72 7.04
C GLY A 158 5.18 5.24 7.10
N LEU A 159 4.41 4.45 7.87
CA LEU A 159 4.57 3.00 7.94
C LEU A 159 4.32 2.33 6.58
N LEU A 160 3.31 2.78 5.83
CA LEU A 160 3.05 2.26 4.49
C LEU A 160 4.24 2.52 3.55
N VAL A 161 4.83 3.71 3.58
CA VAL A 161 6.02 4.03 2.75
C VAL A 161 7.24 3.20 3.20
N CYS A 162 7.50 3.12 4.50
CA CYS A 162 8.57 2.28 5.04
C CYS A 162 8.40 0.81 4.65
N SER A 163 7.16 0.30 4.62
CA SER A 163 6.88 -1.07 4.19
C SER A 163 7.40 -1.35 2.77
N ARG A 164 7.25 -0.39 1.86
CA ARG A 164 7.70 -0.50 0.47
C ARG A 164 9.21 -0.36 0.35
N ALA A 165 9.83 0.53 1.13
CA ALA A 165 11.28 0.65 1.21
C ALA A 165 11.94 -0.65 1.68
N VAL A 166 11.35 -1.34 2.67
CA VAL A 166 11.84 -2.65 3.12
C VAL A 166 11.71 -3.71 2.03
N ARG A 167 10.59 -3.75 1.29
CA ARG A 167 10.45 -4.67 0.14
C ARG A 167 11.42 -4.34 -1.00
N LEU A 168 11.78 -3.08 -1.20
CA LEU A 168 12.78 -2.70 -2.19
C LEU A 168 14.14 -3.37 -1.90
N LEU A 169 14.53 -3.49 -0.63
CA LEU A 169 15.74 -4.21 -0.23
C LEU A 169 15.68 -5.70 -0.60
N PHE A 170 14.50 -6.33 -0.46
CA PHE A 170 14.29 -7.70 -0.91
C PHE A 170 14.56 -7.85 -2.42
N TRP A 171 14.05 -6.94 -3.25
CA TRP A 171 14.29 -6.98 -4.69
C TRP A 171 15.77 -6.78 -5.06
N VAL A 172 16.51 -5.93 -4.33
CA VAL A 172 17.95 -5.74 -4.52
C VAL A 172 18.72 -7.02 -4.19
N GLN A 173 18.39 -7.68 -3.07
CA GLN A 173 18.99 -8.97 -2.74
C GLN A 173 18.70 -10.04 -3.79
N LEU A 174 17.46 -10.07 -4.31
CA LEU A 174 17.04 -11.01 -5.34
C LEU A 174 17.84 -10.82 -6.64
N TYR A 175 18.07 -9.56 -7.02
CA TYR A 175 18.89 -9.20 -8.17
C TYR A 175 20.33 -9.71 -8.05
N TRP A 176 20.95 -9.57 -6.87
CA TRP A 176 22.33 -10.06 -6.64
C TRP A 176 22.45 -11.58 -6.69
N ILE A 177 21.37 -12.32 -6.45
CA ILE A 177 21.35 -13.78 -6.48
C ILE A 177 20.99 -14.30 -7.90
N GLY A 178 20.75 -13.40 -8.86
CA GLY A 178 20.51 -13.74 -10.27
C GLY A 178 19.04 -13.97 -10.64
N GLU A 179 18.09 -13.69 -9.74
CA GLU A 179 16.66 -13.71 -10.04
C GLU A 179 16.18 -12.29 -10.39
N HIS A 180 15.82 -12.08 -11.66
CA HIS A 180 15.50 -10.75 -12.18
C HIS A 180 13.99 -10.56 -12.44
N PHE A 181 13.32 -9.85 -11.54
CA PHE A 181 11.92 -9.46 -11.67
C PHE A 181 11.78 -7.95 -11.86
N ILE A 182 12.29 -7.44 -12.98
CA ILE A 182 12.48 -5.99 -13.22
C ILE A 182 11.17 -5.22 -13.09
N GLY A 183 10.06 -5.70 -13.67
CA GLY A 183 8.76 -5.03 -13.58
C GLY A 183 8.27 -4.86 -12.14
N LEU A 184 8.43 -5.89 -11.30
CA LEU A 184 8.00 -5.85 -9.90
C LEU A 184 8.89 -4.92 -9.06
N PHE A 185 10.21 -4.95 -9.32
CA PHE A 185 11.16 -4.02 -8.73
C PHE A 185 10.83 -2.56 -9.09
N VAL A 186 10.56 -2.28 -10.36
CA VAL A 186 10.21 -0.93 -10.84
C VAL A 186 8.93 -0.43 -10.16
N ALA A 187 7.96 -1.29 -9.89
CA ALA A 187 6.74 -0.91 -9.18
C ALA A 187 7.02 -0.42 -7.75
N ASP A 188 7.81 -1.18 -6.96
CA ASP A 188 8.18 -0.78 -5.60
C ASP A 188 9.11 0.45 -5.59
N LEU A 189 9.99 0.56 -6.58
CA LEU A 189 10.83 1.75 -6.77
C LEU A 189 9.98 2.99 -7.05
N LEU A 190 9.04 2.89 -7.99
CA LEU A 190 8.13 3.97 -8.37
C LEU A 190 7.31 4.43 -7.17
N HIS A 191 6.75 3.51 -6.38
CA HIS A 191 6.08 3.87 -5.14
C HIS A 191 6.98 4.68 -4.20
N THR A 192 8.19 4.17 -3.96
CA THR A 192 9.15 4.78 -3.03
C THR A 192 9.55 6.18 -3.48
N LEU A 193 9.76 6.38 -4.79
CA LEU A 193 10.07 7.69 -5.37
C LEU A 193 8.88 8.66 -5.28
N LEU A 194 7.68 8.22 -5.63
CA LEU A 194 6.46 9.06 -5.56
C LEU A 194 6.11 9.51 -4.14
N SER A 195 6.57 8.77 -3.13
CA SER A 195 6.36 9.07 -1.72
C SER A 195 7.60 9.65 -1.02
N GLY A 196 8.67 9.94 -1.78
CA GLY A 196 9.93 10.41 -1.22
C GLY A 196 9.85 11.79 -0.56
N ASP A 197 9.08 12.72 -1.14
CA ASP A 197 8.82 14.04 -0.57
C ASP A 197 8.09 13.92 0.78
N TYR A 198 7.06 13.07 0.82
CA TYR A 198 6.33 12.77 2.03
C TYR A 198 7.22 12.12 3.09
N LEU A 199 8.05 11.16 2.71
CA LEU A 199 8.95 10.48 3.63
C LEU A 199 9.91 11.47 4.30
N TRP A 200 10.45 12.43 3.52
CA TRP A 200 11.29 13.49 4.05
C TRP A 200 10.55 14.37 5.07
N LEU A 201 9.32 14.82 4.74
CA LEU A 201 8.49 15.60 5.65
C LEU A 201 8.16 14.83 6.94
N TRP A 202 7.85 13.54 6.82
CA TRP A 202 7.53 12.68 7.95
C TRP A 202 8.73 12.46 8.87
N ILE A 203 9.93 12.23 8.32
CA ILE A 203 11.16 12.11 9.12
C ILE A 203 11.47 13.42 9.86
N ARG A 204 11.32 14.57 9.19
CA ARG A 204 11.51 15.88 9.83
C ARG A 204 10.54 16.06 11.00
N LYS A 205 9.26 15.73 10.79
CA LYS A 205 8.22 15.74 11.82
C LYS A 205 8.59 14.86 13.03
N LEU A 206 9.09 13.65 12.79
CA LEU A 206 9.53 12.75 13.87
C LEU A 206 10.67 13.35 14.71
N ARG A 207 11.56 14.13 14.10
CA ARG A 207 12.67 14.79 14.80
C ARG A 207 12.22 16.02 15.60
N THR A 208 11.27 16.80 15.08
CA THR A 208 10.82 18.05 15.72
C THR A 208 9.65 17.87 16.68
N GLY A 209 8.92 16.74 16.62
CA GLY A 209 7.75 16.47 17.47
C GLY A 209 6.49 17.26 17.10
N GLY A 210 6.53 18.07 16.04
CA GLY A 210 5.41 18.89 15.58
C GLY A 210 4.35 18.14 14.75
N GLN A 211 3.33 18.87 14.30
CA GLN A 211 2.40 18.36 13.29
C GLN A 211 3.04 18.34 11.90
N LEU A 212 2.55 17.45 11.02
CA LEU A 212 3.01 17.44 9.63
C LEU A 212 2.19 18.47 8.84
N ILE A 213 2.87 19.53 8.42
CA ILE A 213 2.28 20.65 7.68
C ILE A 213 2.96 20.71 6.31
N TYR A 214 2.17 20.76 5.24
CA TYR A 214 2.68 21.08 3.92
C TYR A 214 2.78 22.61 3.80
N SER A 215 3.98 23.16 3.95
CA SER A 215 4.27 24.56 3.64
C SER A 215 4.44 24.72 2.13
N LEU A 216 3.72 25.67 1.52
CA LEU A 216 3.88 26.09 0.12
C LEU A 216 5.28 26.66 -0.14
#